data_AF-A0A9E7H5X3-F1
#
_entry.id   AF-A0A9E7H5X3-F1
#
_cell.length_a   1.000
_cell.length_b   1.000
_cell.length_c   1.000
_cell.angle_alpha   90.00
_cell.angle_beta   90.00
_cell.angle_gamma   90.00
#
_symmetry.space_group_name_H-M   'P 1'
#
loop_
_entity.id
_entity.type
_entity.pdbx_description
1 polymer ?
#
loop_
_entity_poly.entity_id
_entity_poly.type
_entity_poly.pdbx_seq_one_letter_code
_entity_poly.pdbx_strand_id
1 'polypeptide(L)'
;MTLVARKGHALATLGARRSYSLHTSLIQIRARAISYVNYSGYKPHPYPLMHLSKILMIKESDLEDLCHVCGLETSIDEAGLKTLPVKQTKFSLPKSGFRSYSLSAIDDVKRRKDL
;
A
#
# COMPACT_ATOMS: atom_id res chain seq x y z
N MET A 1 27.01 8.75 -41.22
CA MET A 1 26.23 10.00 -41.05
C MET A 1 24.76 9.62 -41.22
N THR A 2 23.81 9.80 -40.30
CA THR A 2 23.75 10.46 -39.01
C THR A 2 22.67 9.78 -38.17
N LEU A 3 22.95 9.70 -36.88
CA LEU A 3 22.07 9.42 -35.75
C LEU A 3 20.71 10.14 -35.85
N VAL A 4 19.63 9.52 -35.36
CA VAL A 4 18.62 10.08 -34.42
C VAL A 4 17.29 9.34 -34.57
N ALA A 5 17.11 8.32 -33.72
CA ALA A 5 15.80 7.81 -33.33
C ALA A 5 15.93 7.11 -31.95
N ARG A 6 16.46 7.80 -30.94
CA ARG A 6 16.65 7.22 -29.59
C ARG A 6 16.17 8.10 -28.42
N LYS A 7 15.50 9.22 -28.67
CA LYS A 7 15.08 10.14 -27.59
C LYS A 7 13.70 9.82 -26.98
N GLY A 8 12.79 9.16 -27.71
CA GLY A 8 11.43 8.85 -27.22
C GLY A 8 11.34 7.66 -26.27
N HIS A 9 12.02 6.54 -26.57
CA HIS A 9 11.94 5.31 -25.76
C HIS A 9 12.63 5.42 -24.39
N ALA A 10 13.70 6.22 -24.28
CA ALA A 10 14.43 6.37 -23.04
C ALA A 10 13.61 7.07 -21.93
N LEU A 11 12.80 8.07 -22.31
CA LEU A 11 11.97 8.84 -21.37
C LEU A 11 10.76 8.03 -20.87
N ALA A 12 10.10 7.26 -21.73
CA ALA A 12 9.01 6.37 -21.33
C ALA A 12 9.50 5.27 -20.38
N THR A 13 10.68 4.70 -20.67
CA THR A 13 11.29 3.67 -19.82
C THR A 13 11.71 4.24 -18.47
N LEU A 14 12.34 5.42 -18.43
CA LEU A 14 12.76 6.09 -17.19
C LEU A 14 11.56 6.64 -16.37
N GLY A 15 10.44 6.96 -17.03
CA GLY A 15 9.17 7.28 -16.38
C GLY A 15 8.56 6.05 -15.70
N ALA A 16 8.48 4.92 -16.42
CA ALA A 16 7.99 3.64 -15.90
C ALA A 16 8.89 3.11 -14.76
N ARG A 17 10.19 2.91 -15.03
CA ARG A 17 11.26 3.56 -14.25
C ARG A 17 10.95 4.00 -12.80
N ARG A 18 10.64 5.28 -12.73
CA ARG A 18 10.51 6.03 -11.49
C ARG A 18 9.19 5.71 -10.79
N SER A 19 8.13 5.47 -11.56
CA SER A 19 6.81 5.13 -11.03
C SER A 19 6.80 3.79 -10.30
N TYR A 20 7.46 2.74 -10.82
CA TYR A 20 7.54 1.46 -10.10
C TYR A 20 8.35 1.59 -8.80
N SER A 21 9.38 2.43 -8.79
CA SER A 21 10.28 2.59 -7.65
C SER A 21 9.59 3.33 -6.50
N LEU A 22 8.84 4.39 -6.83
CA LEU A 22 8.02 5.13 -5.87
C LEU A 22 6.90 4.26 -5.31
N HIS A 23 6.21 3.49 -6.16
CA HIS A 23 5.15 2.59 -5.75
C HIS A 23 5.65 1.50 -4.78
N THR A 24 6.78 0.87 -5.11
CA THR A 24 7.43 -0.12 -4.23
C THR A 24 7.81 0.49 -2.88
N SER A 25 8.31 1.72 -2.87
CA SER A 25 8.66 2.44 -1.65
C SER A 25 7.44 2.75 -0.78
N LEU A 26 6.32 3.16 -1.39
CA LEU A 26 5.07 3.42 -0.67
C LEU A 26 4.51 2.17 0.00
N ILE A 27 4.57 1.01 -0.66
CA ILE A 27 4.15 -0.25 -0.05
C ILE A 27 5.01 -0.58 1.17
N GLN A 28 6.33 -0.40 1.09
CA GLN A 28 7.24 -0.65 2.22
C GLN A 28 6.95 0.28 3.40
N ILE A 29 6.66 1.56 3.14
CA ILE A 29 6.28 2.53 4.18
C ILE A 29 4.96 2.12 4.83
N ARG A 30 3.95 1.73 4.04
CA ARG A 30 2.65 1.25 4.55
C ARG A 30 2.80 -0.02 5.38
N ALA A 31 3.57 -0.99 4.92
CA ALA A 31 3.84 -2.23 5.66
C ALA A 31 4.49 -1.93 7.02
N ARG A 32 5.46 -1.00 7.07
CA ARG A 32 6.05 -0.55 8.33
C ARG A 32 5.03 0.15 9.22
N ALA A 33 4.21 1.04 8.67
CA ALA A 33 3.14 1.69 9.44
C ALA A 33 2.18 0.66 10.08
N ILE A 34 1.80 -0.38 9.33
CA ILE A 34 0.99 -1.50 9.85
C ILE A 34 1.72 -2.21 10.99
N SER A 35 3.02 -2.46 10.88
CA SER A 35 3.80 -3.06 11.97
C SER A 35 3.76 -2.23 13.25
N TYR A 36 3.84 -0.90 13.13
CA TYR A 36 3.72 -0.01 14.27
C TYR A 36 2.32 -0.08 14.88
N VAL A 37 1.27 -0.10 14.07
CA VAL A 37 -0.11 -0.25 14.55
C VAL A 37 -0.29 -1.59 15.29
N ASN A 38 0.18 -2.69 14.70
CA ASN A 38 0.11 -4.04 15.27
C ASN A 38 0.87 -4.15 16.61
N TYR A 39 2.01 -3.47 16.73
CA TYR A 39 2.85 -3.49 17.95
C TYR A 39 2.44 -2.43 18.98
N SER A 40 1.82 -1.32 18.54
CA SER A 40 1.42 -0.23 19.43
C SER A 40 0.27 -0.64 20.33
N GLY A 41 0.56 -0.78 21.62
CA GLY A 41 -0.39 -1.25 22.62
C GLY A 41 -1.42 -0.22 23.09
N TYR A 42 -1.86 0.72 22.25
CA TYR A 42 -2.64 1.86 22.75
C TYR A 42 -3.99 1.44 23.37
N LYS A 43 -4.63 0.36 22.89
CA LYS A 43 -5.72 -0.38 23.59
C LYS A 43 -5.72 -1.84 23.10
N PRO A 44 -6.20 -2.82 23.90
CA PRO A 44 -6.39 -4.20 23.46
C PRO A 44 -7.56 -4.38 22.47
N HIS A 45 -7.98 -3.31 21.79
CA HIS A 45 -9.11 -3.33 20.86
C HIS A 45 -8.60 -3.54 19.42
N PRO A 46 -9.22 -4.45 18.65
CA PRO A 46 -8.95 -4.59 17.22
C PRO A 46 -9.11 -3.26 16.48
N TYR A 47 -8.21 -2.98 15.54
CA TYR A 47 -8.19 -1.71 14.81
C TYR A 47 -9.05 -1.79 13.54
N PRO A 48 -10.05 -0.92 13.33
CA PRO A 48 -10.87 -0.96 12.12
C PRO A 48 -10.06 -0.72 10.84
N LEU A 49 -10.12 -1.66 9.89
CA LEU A 49 -9.38 -1.56 8.62
C LEU A 49 -9.84 -0.35 7.81
N MET A 50 -11.12 -0.01 7.82
CA MET A 50 -11.65 1.19 7.16
C MET A 50 -10.98 2.48 7.66
N HIS A 51 -10.62 2.56 8.94
CA HIS A 51 -9.94 3.73 9.47
C HIS A 51 -8.46 3.73 9.06
N LEU A 52 -7.81 2.58 9.17
CA LEU A 52 -6.40 2.41 8.80
C LEU A 52 -6.17 2.66 7.30
N SER A 53 -7.11 2.26 6.44
CA SER A 53 -7.05 2.44 4.99
C SER A 53 -7.06 3.93 4.60
N LYS A 54 -7.85 4.74 5.31
CA LYS A 54 -7.86 6.21 5.15
C LYS A 54 -6.52 6.83 5.55
N ILE A 55 -5.96 6.43 6.69
CA ILE A 55 -4.66 6.93 7.17
C ILE A 55 -3.53 6.59 6.20
N LEU A 56 -3.52 5.35 5.71
CA LEU A 56 -2.50 4.85 4.78
C LEU A 56 -2.76 5.22 3.32
N MET A 57 -3.87 5.91 3.05
CA MET A 57 -4.32 6.33 1.72
C MET A 57 -4.33 5.17 0.71
N ILE A 58 -4.87 4.03 1.11
CA ILE A 58 -4.97 2.79 0.33
C ILE A 58 -6.41 2.27 0.41
N LYS A 59 -6.88 1.51 -0.60
CA LYS A 59 -8.19 0.87 -0.52
C LYS A 59 -8.21 -0.15 0.61
N GLU A 60 -9.37 -0.33 1.24
CA GLU A 60 -9.52 -1.29 2.34
C GLU A 60 -9.20 -2.74 1.92
N SER A 61 -9.63 -3.14 0.72
CA SER A 61 -9.31 -4.46 0.16
C SER A 61 -7.81 -4.65 -0.08
N ASP A 62 -7.14 -3.62 -0.57
CA ASP A 62 -5.69 -3.65 -0.81
C ASP A 62 -4.90 -3.62 0.52
N LEU A 63 -5.44 -2.99 1.55
CA LEU A 63 -4.88 -3.02 2.90
C LEU A 63 -4.99 -4.42 3.51
N GLU A 64 -6.13 -5.07 3.37
CA GLU A 64 -6.33 -6.45 3.81
C GLU A 64 -5.34 -7.40 3.14
N ASP A 65 -5.20 -7.32 1.80
CA ASP A 65 -4.19 -8.08 1.05
C ASP A 65 -2.77 -7.80 1.58
N LEU A 66 -2.45 -6.53 1.87
CA LEU A 66 -1.15 -6.14 2.42
C LEU A 66 -0.93 -6.72 3.81
N CYS A 67 -1.94 -6.74 4.68
CA CYS A 67 -1.87 -7.37 6.00
C CYS A 67 -1.52 -8.87 5.86
N HIS A 68 -2.22 -9.60 4.98
CA HIS A 68 -1.95 -11.02 4.74
C HIS A 68 -0.54 -11.29 4.24
N VAL A 69 -0.04 -10.47 3.31
CA VAL A 69 1.33 -10.58 2.82
C VAL A 69 2.36 -10.24 3.88
N CYS A 70 2.00 -9.35 4.81
CA CYS A 70 2.83 -9.07 5.98
C CYS A 70 2.75 -10.20 7.04
N GLY A 71 1.95 -11.24 6.83
CA GLY A 71 1.77 -12.34 7.79
C GLY A 71 0.77 -12.04 8.92
N LEU A 72 -0.06 -11.01 8.73
CA LEU A 72 -1.11 -10.61 9.65
C LEU A 72 -2.46 -11.18 9.20
N GLU A 73 -3.30 -11.50 10.16
CA GLU A 73 -4.68 -11.94 9.92
C GLU A 73 -5.64 -10.79 10.20
N THR A 74 -6.72 -10.71 9.43
CA THR A 74 -7.83 -9.77 9.65
C THR A 74 -9.03 -10.54 10.21
N SER A 75 -9.87 -9.85 11.00
CA SER A 75 -11.10 -10.41 11.56
C SER A 75 -12.30 -9.56 11.17
N ILE A 76 -13.49 -10.11 11.32
CA ILE A 76 -14.75 -9.37 11.19
C ILE A 76 -15.31 -9.21 12.62
N ASP A 77 -15.69 -7.99 12.99
CA ASP A 77 -16.33 -7.73 14.28
C ASP A 77 -17.84 -8.02 14.26
N GLU A 78 -18.50 -7.87 15.41
CA GLU A 78 -19.94 -8.10 15.58
C GLU A 78 -20.81 -7.20 14.68
N ALA A 79 -20.28 -6.07 14.24
CA ALA A 79 -20.96 -5.15 13.33
C ALA A 79 -20.70 -5.47 11.84
N GLY A 80 -19.95 -6.53 11.54
CA GLY A 80 -19.58 -6.92 10.18
C GLY A 80 -18.41 -6.11 9.60
N LEU A 81 -17.66 -5.37 10.42
CA LEU A 81 -16.54 -4.54 9.98
C LEU A 81 -15.22 -5.29 10.07
N LYS A 82 -14.36 -5.07 9.07
CA LYS A 82 -13.00 -5.65 9.06
C LYS A 82 -12.12 -4.94 10.08
N THR A 83 -11.40 -5.75 10.85
CA THR A 83 -10.53 -5.30 11.94
C THR A 83 -9.18 -6.01 11.89
N LEU A 84 -8.14 -5.32 12.35
CA LEU A 84 -6.81 -5.85 12.55
C LEU A 84 -6.67 -6.21 14.04
N PRO A 85 -6.58 -7.50 14.39
CA PRO A 85 -6.31 -7.93 15.74
C PRO A 85 -4.99 -7.35 16.27
N VAL A 86 -4.93 -7.16 17.58
CA VAL A 86 -3.75 -6.57 18.23
C VAL A 86 -2.67 -7.62 18.50
N LYS A 87 -1.41 -7.18 18.50
CA LYS A 87 -0.25 -7.95 19.01
C LYS A 87 -0.03 -9.29 18.30
N GLN A 88 -0.28 -9.35 16.99
CA GLN A 88 0.07 -10.52 16.20
C GLN A 88 1.60 -10.63 16.13
N THR A 89 2.15 -11.78 16.50
CA THR A 89 3.60 -12.00 16.60
C THR A 89 4.26 -12.25 15.25
N LYS A 90 3.46 -12.65 14.25
CA LYS A 90 3.91 -12.89 12.89
C LYS A 90 3.89 -11.56 12.13
N PHE A 91 5.06 -11.07 11.74
CA PHE A 91 5.19 -9.93 10.84
C PHE A 91 6.39 -10.13 9.92
N SER A 92 6.19 -9.84 8.63
CA SER A 92 7.26 -9.80 7.64
C SER A 92 7.03 -8.65 6.67
N LEU A 93 8.10 -8.05 6.17
CA LEU A 93 7.96 -7.03 5.13
C LEU A 93 7.69 -7.70 3.78
N PRO A 94 6.82 -7.12 2.93
CA PRO A 94 6.58 -7.63 1.60
C PRO A 94 7.89 -7.63 0.80
N LYS A 95 8.13 -8.71 0.05
CA LYS A 95 9.29 -8.83 -0.84
C LYS A 95 9.23 -7.75 -1.92
N SER A 96 10.41 -7.32 -2.38
CA SER A 96 10.52 -6.42 -3.55
C SER A 96 9.73 -7.00 -4.72
N GLY A 97 8.85 -6.19 -5.33
CA GLY A 97 7.98 -6.61 -6.44
C GLY A 97 6.54 -6.99 -6.06
N PHE A 98 6.17 -6.93 -4.77
CA PHE A 98 4.78 -7.13 -4.36
C PHE A 98 3.84 -6.10 -5.03
N ARG A 99 2.88 -6.61 -5.82
CA ARG A 99 1.77 -5.89 -6.46
C ARG A 99 2.12 -4.55 -7.14
N SER A 100 3.22 -4.49 -7.92
CA SER A 100 3.64 -3.29 -8.67
C SER A 100 2.58 -2.66 -9.61
N TYR A 101 1.42 -3.29 -9.79
CA TYR A 101 0.43 -2.93 -10.81
C TYR A 101 -0.94 -2.49 -10.30
N SER A 102 -1.28 -2.61 -9.00
CA SER A 102 -2.68 -2.45 -8.54
C SER A 102 -3.00 -1.28 -7.60
N LEU A 103 -2.03 -0.49 -7.10
CA LEU A 103 -2.34 0.64 -6.20
C LEU A 103 -2.33 2.01 -6.90
N SER A 104 -2.91 2.10 -8.09
CA SER A 104 -3.09 3.35 -8.85
C SER A 104 -4.11 4.32 -8.24
N ALA A 105 -4.59 4.08 -7.02
CA ALA A 105 -5.58 4.93 -6.36
C ALA A 105 -5.08 6.35 -6.01
N ILE A 106 -3.78 6.64 -6.19
CA ILE A 106 -3.23 7.98 -6.01
C ILE A 106 -3.58 8.89 -7.20
N ASP A 107 -3.87 8.32 -8.38
CA ASP A 107 -4.18 9.11 -9.59
C ASP A 107 -5.59 9.74 -9.55
N ASP A 108 -6.50 9.25 -8.70
CA ASP A 108 -7.87 9.77 -8.61
C ASP A 108 -8.00 11.03 -7.74
N VAL A 109 -7.02 11.34 -6.88
CA VAL A 109 -7.04 12.58 -6.07
C VAL A 109 -6.72 13.80 -6.94
N LYS A 110 -6.01 13.61 -8.06
CA LYS A 110 -5.64 14.73 -8.95
C LYS A 110 -6.76 15.15 -9.92
N ARG A 111 -7.77 14.32 -10.17
CA ARG A 111 -8.91 14.62 -11.06
C ARG A 111 -10.07 15.39 -10.42
N ARG A 112 -9.97 15.79 -9.15
CA ARG A 112 -11.00 16.62 -8.46
C ARG A 112 -10.62 18.10 -8.33
N LYS A 113 -9.63 18.59 -9.07
CA LYS A 113 -9.29 20.03 -9.12
C LYS A 113 -9.77 20.75 -10.38
N ASP A 114 -10.49 20.06 -11.28
CA ASP A 114 -10.92 20.62 -12.57
C ASP A 114 -12.46 20.60 -12.74
N LEU A 115 -13.22 20.74 -11.66
CA LEU A 115 -14.67 21.01 -11.67
C LEU A 115 -14.99 22.16 -10.72
#